data_AF-A0A1Z8MIU5-F1
#
_entry.id   AF-A0A1Z8MIU5-F1
#
_cell.length_a   1.000
_cell.length_b   1.000
_cell.length_c   1.000
_cell.angle_alpha   90.00
_cell.angle_beta   90.00
_cell.angle_gamma   90.00
#
_symmetry.space_group_name_H-M   'P 1'
#
loop_
_entity.id
_entity.type
_entity.pdbx_description
1 polymer ?
#
loop_
_entity_poly.entity_id
_entity_poly.type
_entity_poly.pdbx_seq_one_letter_code
_entity_poly.pdbx_strand_id
1 'polypeptide(L)'
;MLSKTAEYALRAVVSMASQYGKPQAADRMAKHTKVPRRYLTRVLQDLAASGLVRSRPGPGGGYELNRPTDEITVLQVINTVSPLRRIDSCPDGLEQFQEMRSLHNELDQAFSATEATFAALTIQSLLENNRLLTPRTPAETPAAGVVSTPSTTAAQPAYVPAPVSAPPMPTPTYPASMTSHTAQQPATPRMGQVFSRSNYGDRSFLKGSE
;
A
#
# COMPACT_ATOMS: atom_id res chain seq x y z
N MET A 1 6.38 2.74 6.10
CA MET A 1 5.81 4.00 5.55
C MET A 1 4.61 3.64 4.69
N LEU A 2 3.51 4.39 4.81
CA LEU A 2 2.29 4.14 4.03
C LEU A 2 2.51 4.50 2.55
N SER A 3 1.78 3.86 1.64
CA SER A 3 1.82 4.26 0.22
C SER A 3 1.18 5.65 0.03
N LYS A 4 1.65 6.42 -0.96
CA LYS A 4 1.04 7.71 -1.30
C LYS A 4 -0.44 7.56 -1.66
N THR A 5 -0.80 6.46 -2.31
CA THR A 5 -2.19 6.11 -2.64
C THR A 5 -3.06 6.05 -1.39
N ALA A 6 -2.60 5.31 -0.37
CA ALA A 6 -3.31 5.17 0.90
C ALA A 6 -3.41 6.51 1.63
N GLU A 7 -2.34 7.31 1.64
CA GLU A 7 -2.36 8.64 2.24
C GLU A 7 -3.39 9.56 1.57
N TYR A 8 -3.45 9.55 0.23
CA TYR A 8 -4.42 10.36 -0.51
C TYR A 8 -5.86 9.88 -0.30
N ALA A 9 -6.08 8.58 -0.20
CA ALA A 9 -7.38 8.03 0.14
C ALA A 9 -7.83 8.46 1.54
N LEU A 10 -6.95 8.38 2.54
CA LEU A 10 -7.24 8.83 3.90
C LEU A 10 -7.57 10.32 3.95
N ARG A 11 -6.79 11.18 3.27
CA ARG A 11 -7.08 12.62 3.17
C ARG A 11 -8.43 12.90 2.52
N ALA A 12 -8.79 12.15 1.47
CA ALA A 12 -10.08 12.28 0.81
C ALA A 12 -11.24 11.89 1.74
N VAL A 13 -11.13 10.75 2.42
CA VAL A 13 -12.11 10.25 3.37
C VAL A 13 -12.31 11.20 4.54
N VAL A 14 -11.23 11.70 5.15
CA VAL A 14 -11.29 12.69 6.24
C VAL A 14 -11.91 14.01 5.77
N SER A 15 -11.62 14.46 4.55
CA SER A 15 -12.25 15.65 3.95
C SER A 15 -13.77 15.48 3.84
N MET A 16 -14.24 14.31 3.36
CA MET A 16 -15.68 14.02 3.27
C MET A 16 -16.31 13.86 4.67
N ALA A 17 -15.61 13.22 5.60
CA ALA A 17 -16.05 13.03 6.98
C ALA A 17 -16.26 14.36 7.71
N SER A 18 -15.41 15.35 7.47
CA SER A 18 -15.54 16.71 8.05
C SER A 18 -16.81 17.45 7.60
N GLN A 19 -17.43 17.02 6.50
CA GLN A 19 -18.69 17.54 5.97
C GLN A 19 -19.69 16.40 5.76
N TYR A 20 -19.76 15.47 6.73
CA TYR A 20 -20.59 14.27 6.63
C TYR A 20 -22.04 14.59 6.21
N GLY A 21 -22.58 13.80 5.28
CA GLY A 21 -23.91 13.99 4.70
C GLY A 21 -24.02 15.04 3.60
N LYS A 22 -22.91 15.70 3.21
CA LYS A 22 -22.89 16.66 2.08
C LYS A 22 -21.94 16.17 0.98
N PRO A 23 -22.41 16.02 -0.27
CA PRO A 23 -21.54 15.72 -1.41
C PRO A 23 -20.45 16.79 -1.59
N GLN A 24 -19.21 16.34 -1.77
CA GLN A 24 -18.08 17.21 -2.05
C GLN A 24 -17.57 17.00 -3.46
N ALA A 25 -17.56 18.07 -4.27
CA ALA A 25 -16.99 18.04 -5.61
C ALA A 25 -15.49 17.69 -5.55
N ALA A 26 -15.04 16.77 -6.41
CA ALA A 26 -13.67 16.30 -6.40
C ALA A 26 -12.64 17.41 -6.74
N ASP A 27 -13.04 18.48 -7.46
CA ASP A 27 -12.19 19.66 -7.66
C ASP A 27 -11.95 20.45 -6.36
N ARG A 28 -12.98 20.61 -5.54
CA ARG A 28 -12.84 21.22 -4.20
C ARG A 28 -11.99 20.34 -3.31
N MET A 29 -12.23 19.03 -3.34
CA MET A 29 -11.48 18.06 -2.54
C MET A 29 -9.99 18.06 -2.91
N ALA A 30 -9.65 18.03 -4.20
CA ALA A 30 -8.26 18.09 -4.67
C ALA A 30 -7.51 19.33 -4.18
N LYS A 31 -8.17 20.50 -4.22
CA LYS A 31 -7.60 21.76 -3.71
C LYS A 31 -7.37 21.70 -2.20
N HIS A 32 -8.33 21.19 -1.44
CA HIS A 32 -8.26 21.14 0.02
C HIS A 32 -7.23 20.12 0.52
N THR A 33 -7.17 18.94 -0.09
CA THR A 33 -6.27 17.84 0.33
C THR A 33 -4.87 17.93 -0.29
N LYS A 34 -4.66 18.88 -1.20
CA LYS A 34 -3.45 19.07 -2.01
C LYS A 34 -3.07 17.79 -2.79
N VAL A 35 -4.08 17.07 -3.28
CA VAL A 35 -3.90 15.86 -4.11
C VAL A 35 -4.16 16.22 -5.57
N PRO A 36 -3.28 15.82 -6.51
CA PRO A 36 -3.51 16.05 -7.93
C PRO A 36 -4.88 15.52 -8.38
N ARG A 37 -5.69 16.38 -9.01
CA ARG A 37 -7.09 16.10 -9.34
C ARG A 37 -7.29 14.78 -10.10
N ARG A 38 -6.47 14.53 -11.12
CA ARG A 38 -6.55 13.29 -11.92
C ARG A 38 -6.34 12.05 -11.04
N TYR A 39 -5.37 12.11 -10.13
CA TYR A 39 -5.07 11.01 -9.24
C TYR A 39 -6.15 10.80 -8.18
N LEU A 40 -6.63 11.90 -7.58
CA LEU A 40 -7.74 11.84 -6.62
C LEU A 40 -8.98 11.20 -7.24
N THR A 41 -9.28 11.48 -8.51
CA THR A 41 -10.42 10.89 -9.21
C THR A 41 -10.32 9.37 -9.29
N ARG A 42 -9.12 8.83 -9.58
CA ARG A 42 -8.88 7.39 -9.58
C ARG A 42 -9.09 6.79 -8.19
N VAL A 43 -8.50 7.42 -7.16
CA VAL A 43 -8.66 6.97 -5.76
C VAL A 43 -10.14 6.97 -5.34
N LEU A 44 -10.89 8.00 -5.72
CA LEU A 44 -12.32 8.09 -5.42
C LEU A 44 -13.15 7.03 -6.17
N GLN A 45 -12.73 6.62 -7.37
CA GLN A 45 -13.35 5.51 -8.09
C GLN A 45 -13.12 4.18 -7.37
N ASP A 46 -11.89 3.92 -6.91
CA ASP A 46 -11.55 2.71 -6.14
C ASP A 46 -12.38 2.65 -4.84
N LEU A 47 -12.49 3.78 -4.12
CA LEU A 47 -13.32 3.92 -2.91
C LEU A 47 -14.83 3.79 -3.19
N ALA A 48 -15.30 4.23 -4.35
CA ALA A 48 -16.70 4.07 -4.74
C ALA A 48 -17.01 2.61 -5.11
N ALA A 49 -16.08 1.93 -5.78
CA ALA A 49 -16.22 0.53 -6.14
C ALA A 49 -16.29 -0.40 -4.91
N SER A 50 -15.60 -0.05 -3.81
CA SER A 50 -15.71 -0.78 -2.54
C SER A 50 -16.98 -0.46 -1.73
N GLY A 51 -17.75 0.54 -2.16
CA GLY A 51 -18.95 0.99 -1.47
C GLY A 51 -18.69 1.78 -0.19
N LEU A 52 -17.45 2.22 0.08
CA LEU A 52 -17.14 3.14 1.17
C LEU A 52 -17.63 4.56 0.87
N VAL A 53 -17.64 4.93 -0.40
CA VAL A 53 -18.01 6.26 -0.89
C VAL A 53 -19.11 6.11 -1.94
N ARG A 54 -20.00 7.09 -2.05
CA ARG A 54 -20.98 7.18 -3.14
C ARG A 54 -20.76 8.45 -3.94
N SER A 55 -20.99 8.36 -5.26
CA SER A 55 -20.90 9.48 -6.19
C SER A 55 -22.30 9.95 -6.56
N ARG A 56 -22.56 11.25 -6.40
CA ARG A 56 -23.80 11.91 -6.82
C ARG A 56 -23.51 12.75 -8.08
N PRO A 57 -24.07 12.41 -9.25
CA PRO A 57 -23.92 13.21 -10.46
C PRO A 57 -24.80 14.47 -10.42
N GLY A 58 -24.50 15.43 -11.32
CA GLY A 58 -25.29 16.65 -11.52
C GLY A 58 -24.79 17.87 -10.75
N PRO A 59 -25.46 19.03 -10.92
CA PRO A 59 -25.12 20.28 -10.23
C PRO A 59 -25.20 20.11 -8.71
N GLY A 60 -24.16 20.54 -7.99
CA GLY A 60 -24.06 20.33 -6.54
C GLY A 60 -23.77 18.88 -6.12
N GLY A 61 -23.49 18.00 -7.09
CA GLY A 61 -23.04 16.64 -6.86
C GLY A 61 -21.58 16.55 -6.41
N GLY A 62 -21.10 15.32 -6.28
CA GLY A 62 -19.76 15.03 -5.78
C GLY A 62 -19.69 13.67 -5.12
N TYR A 63 -18.73 13.51 -4.20
CA TYR A 63 -18.51 12.29 -3.45
C TYR A 63 -18.87 12.51 -1.98
N GLU A 64 -19.45 11.49 -1.35
CA GLU A 64 -19.77 11.48 0.07
C GLU A 64 -19.63 10.08 0.66
N LEU A 65 -19.43 9.99 1.97
CA LEU A 65 -19.32 8.70 2.65
C LEU A 65 -20.67 7.95 2.57
N ASN A 66 -20.57 6.64 2.35
CA ASN A 66 -21.74 5.77 2.25
C ASN A 66 -22.16 5.20 3.61
N ARG A 67 -21.31 5.33 4.63
CA ARG A 67 -21.54 4.85 6.00
C ARG A 67 -21.12 5.92 7.02
N PRO A 68 -21.67 5.86 8.25
CA PRO A 68 -21.24 6.68 9.38
C PRO A 68 -19.73 6.64 9.63
N THR A 69 -19.16 7.74 10.14
CA THR A 69 -17.71 7.90 10.34
C THR A 69 -17.13 6.99 11.42
N ASP A 70 -17.96 6.55 12.36
CA ASP A 70 -17.66 5.60 13.43
C ASP A 70 -17.66 4.14 12.94
N GLU A 71 -18.29 3.84 11.80
CA GLU A 71 -18.28 2.51 11.19
C GLU A 71 -17.13 2.30 10.19
N ILE A 72 -16.46 3.37 9.77
CA ILE A 72 -15.37 3.32 8.79
C ILE A 72 -14.04 3.31 9.52
N THR A 73 -13.24 2.27 9.32
CA THR A 73 -11.90 2.17 9.92
C THR A 73 -10.80 2.66 8.98
N VAL A 74 -9.68 3.07 9.54
CA VAL A 74 -8.47 3.44 8.78
C VAL A 74 -8.00 2.25 7.93
N LEU A 75 -8.04 1.03 8.49
CA LEU A 75 -7.68 -0.18 7.77
C LEU A 75 -8.54 -0.42 6.53
N GLN A 76 -9.87 -0.22 6.62
CA GLN A 76 -10.77 -0.41 5.48
C GLN A 76 -10.42 0.52 4.30
N VAL A 77 -10.10 1.79 4.60
CA VAL A 77 -9.71 2.77 3.59
C VAL A 77 -8.38 2.36 2.94
N ILE A 78 -7.39 1.98 3.75
CA ILE A 78 -6.08 1.54 3.27
C ILE A 78 -6.24 0.30 2.38
N ASN A 79 -6.95 -0.72 2.86
CA ASN A 79 -7.10 -1.98 2.15
C ASN A 79 -7.87 -1.86 0.84
N THR A 80 -8.73 -0.85 0.70
CA THR A 80 -9.43 -0.58 -0.57
C THR A 80 -8.47 -0.18 -1.69
N VAL A 81 -7.46 0.64 -1.38
CA VAL A 81 -6.60 1.27 -2.42
C VAL A 81 -5.18 0.71 -2.46
N SER A 82 -4.73 0.14 -1.35
CA SER A 82 -3.37 -0.36 -1.15
C SER A 82 -3.38 -1.39 -0.03
N PRO A 83 -3.85 -2.63 -0.30
CA PRO A 83 -3.92 -3.71 0.68
C PRO A 83 -2.64 -3.87 1.49
N LEU A 84 -2.78 -3.89 2.81
CA LEU A 84 -1.70 -4.33 3.70
C LEU A 84 -1.52 -5.83 3.50
N ARG A 85 -0.31 -6.22 3.10
CA ARG A 85 0.03 -7.61 2.78
C ARG A 85 0.72 -8.22 3.99
N ARG A 86 0.12 -9.26 4.54
CA ARG A 86 0.71 -10.13 5.56
C ARG A 86 1.68 -11.11 4.93
N ILE A 87 2.61 -11.61 5.73
CA ILE A 87 3.60 -12.59 5.30
C ILE A 87 3.15 -13.93 5.87
N ASP A 88 2.14 -14.53 5.23
CA ASP A 88 1.55 -15.79 5.67
C ASP A 88 2.41 -17.01 5.30
N SER A 89 3.37 -16.83 4.39
CA SER A 89 4.31 -17.86 3.93
C SER A 89 5.60 -17.22 3.39
N CYS A 90 6.71 -17.98 3.39
CA CYS A 90 7.98 -17.51 2.87
C CYS A 90 7.87 -17.30 1.34
N PRO A 91 8.02 -16.06 0.82
CA PRO A 91 7.76 -15.77 -0.60
C PRO A 91 8.64 -16.57 -1.58
N ASP A 92 9.86 -16.90 -1.16
CA ASP A 92 10.88 -17.51 -2.00
C ASP A 92 10.93 -19.04 -1.88
N GLY A 93 10.00 -19.66 -1.13
CA GLY A 93 9.98 -21.10 -0.91
C GLY A 93 11.19 -21.63 -0.12
N LEU A 94 11.88 -20.74 0.59
CA LEU A 94 13.07 -21.03 1.39
C LEU A 94 12.72 -21.56 2.79
N GLU A 95 11.59 -22.26 2.92
CA GLU A 95 11.04 -22.66 4.21
C GLU A 95 12.00 -23.57 4.99
N GLN A 96 12.86 -24.33 4.32
CA GLN A 96 13.88 -25.17 4.98
C GLN A 96 14.92 -24.38 5.81
N PHE A 97 15.06 -23.07 5.61
CA PHE A 97 16.02 -22.24 6.33
C PHE A 97 15.35 -21.59 7.55
N GLN A 98 15.72 -22.05 8.74
CA GLN A 98 15.13 -21.63 10.01
C GLN A 98 15.27 -20.11 10.24
N GLU A 99 16.41 -19.54 9.88
CA GLU A 99 16.72 -18.12 10.02
C GLU A 99 15.76 -17.26 9.16
N MET A 100 15.50 -17.72 7.94
CA MET A 100 14.60 -17.03 7.01
C MET A 100 13.15 -17.09 7.51
N ARG A 101 12.76 -18.21 8.13
CA ARG A 101 11.44 -18.35 8.76
C ARG A 101 11.28 -17.43 9.97
N SER A 102 12.28 -17.38 10.85
CA SER A 102 12.28 -16.48 12.01
C SER A 102 12.20 -15.01 11.60
N LEU A 103 12.93 -14.60 10.56
CA LEU A 103 12.83 -13.24 10.01
C LEU A 103 11.41 -12.92 9.53
N HIS A 104 10.81 -13.78 8.70
CA HIS A 104 9.47 -13.55 8.17
C HIS A 104 8.40 -13.52 9.26
N ASN A 105 8.51 -14.39 10.27
CA ASN A 105 7.59 -14.41 11.42
C ASN A 105 7.67 -13.10 12.22
N GLU A 106 8.88 -12.61 12.50
CA GLU A 106 9.07 -11.36 13.25
C GLU A 106 8.52 -10.16 12.48
N LEU A 107 8.77 -10.11 11.17
CA LEU A 107 8.21 -9.07 10.29
C LEU A 107 6.67 -9.15 10.24
N ASP A 108 6.11 -10.35 10.11
CA ASP A 108 4.65 -10.54 10.10
C ASP A 108 4.01 -10.10 11.42
N GLN A 109 4.64 -10.41 12.56
CA GLN A 109 4.18 -9.96 13.87
C GLN A 109 4.14 -8.43 13.97
N ALA A 110 5.18 -7.74 13.50
CA ALA A 110 5.21 -6.28 13.46
C ALA A 110 4.11 -5.68 12.56
N PHE A 111 3.86 -6.30 11.40
CA PHE A 111 2.76 -5.91 10.52
C PHE A 111 1.39 -6.19 11.14
N SER A 112 1.23 -7.30 11.87
CA SER A 112 -0.01 -7.64 12.57
C SER A 112 -0.41 -6.59 13.60
N ALA A 113 0.55 -6.08 14.37
CA ALA A 113 0.29 -5.03 15.34
C ALA A 113 -0.14 -3.72 14.66
N THR A 114 0.49 -3.39 13.52
CA THR A 114 0.13 -2.22 12.72
C THR A 114 -1.29 -2.34 12.15
N GLU A 115 -1.61 -3.51 11.59
CA GLU A 115 -2.94 -3.82 11.06
C GLU A 115 -4.02 -3.73 12.14
N ALA A 116 -3.78 -4.34 13.31
CA ALA A 116 -4.70 -4.26 14.44
C ALA A 116 -4.94 -2.82 14.90
N THR A 117 -3.89 -1.99 14.92
CA THR A 117 -4.00 -0.57 15.26
C THR A 117 -4.88 0.18 14.25
N PHE A 118 -4.67 -0.03 12.95
CA PHE A 118 -5.50 0.59 11.92
C PHE A 118 -6.94 0.04 11.90
N ALA A 119 -7.15 -1.21 12.31
CA ALA A 119 -8.47 -1.80 12.42
C ALA A 119 -9.29 -1.16 13.55
N ALA A 120 -8.64 -0.83 14.66
CA ALA A 120 -9.29 -0.21 15.83
C ALA A 120 -9.57 1.30 15.66
N LEU A 121 -8.84 1.99 14.77
CA LEU A 121 -9.02 3.42 14.53
C LEU A 121 -10.13 3.70 13.52
N THR A 122 -11.17 4.40 13.97
CA THR A 122 -12.25 4.88 13.10
C THR A 122 -11.96 6.28 12.55
N ILE A 123 -12.59 6.64 11.44
CA ILE A 123 -12.51 7.99 10.88
C ILE A 123 -13.06 9.01 11.87
N GLN A 124 -14.10 8.65 12.62
CA GLN A 124 -14.64 9.48 13.68
C GLN A 124 -13.60 9.80 14.76
N SER A 125 -12.88 8.79 15.25
CA SER A 125 -11.82 9.02 16.25
C SER A 125 -10.74 9.96 15.72
N LEU A 126 -10.43 9.96 14.42
CA LEU A 126 -9.50 10.92 13.83
C LEU A 126 -10.05 12.36 13.82
N LEU A 127 -11.36 12.54 13.61
CA LEU A 127 -11.99 13.85 13.68
C LEU A 127 -12.04 14.40 15.11
N GLU A 128 -12.28 13.53 16.08
CA GLU A 128 -12.37 13.88 17.51
C GLU A 128 -10.98 14.18 18.11
N ASN A 129 -9.98 13.37 17.76
CA ASN A 129 -8.59 13.53 18.23
C ASN A 129 -7.87 14.77 17.65
N ASN A 130 -8.46 15.42 16.65
CA ASN A 130 -7.96 16.68 16.09
C ASN A 130 -8.00 17.84 17.10
N ARG A 131 -8.67 17.67 18.24
CA ARG A 131 -8.67 18.66 19.34
C ARG A 131 -7.41 18.61 20.23
N LEU A 132 -6.56 17.60 20.13
CA LEU A 132 -5.34 17.46 20.96
C LEU A 132 -4.06 17.94 20.27
N LEU A 133 -4.15 18.45 19.03
CA LEU A 133 -3.03 19.01 18.28
C LEU A 133 -3.05 20.55 18.23
N THR A 134 -3.58 21.23 19.25
CA THR A 134 -2.98 22.52 19.61
C THR A 134 -1.49 22.27 19.77
N PRO A 135 -0.60 23.12 19.20
CA PRO A 135 0.83 22.95 19.39
C PRO A 135 1.05 22.89 20.89
N ARG A 136 1.51 21.74 21.40
CA ARG A 136 2.08 21.71 22.74
C ARG A 136 3.24 22.69 22.67
N THR A 137 3.04 23.91 23.16
CA THR A 137 4.14 24.72 23.65
C THR A 137 4.96 23.78 24.54
N PRO A 138 6.29 23.67 24.38
CA PRO A 138 7.10 22.92 25.32
C PRO A 138 6.78 23.50 26.69
N ALA A 139 6.08 22.71 27.50
CA ALA A 139 5.57 23.13 28.79
C ALA A 139 6.73 23.67 29.60
N GLU A 140 6.44 24.76 30.30
CA GLU A 140 7.29 25.41 31.28
C GLU A 140 8.08 24.38 32.09
N THR A 141 9.40 24.57 32.05
CA THR A 141 10.29 24.08 33.09
C THR A 141 9.83 24.71 34.40
N PRO A 142 9.45 23.94 35.45
CA PRO A 142 9.29 24.54 36.76
C PRO A 142 10.70 24.84 37.28
N ALA A 143 11.02 26.14 37.35
CA ALA A 143 12.23 26.65 37.96
C ALA A 143 12.14 26.59 39.49
N ALA A 144 13.30 26.28 40.09
CA ALA A 144 13.74 26.45 41.48
C ALA A 144 13.16 25.45 42.50
N GLY A 145 13.94 24.75 43.33
CA GLY A 145 15.38 24.67 43.68
C GLY A 145 15.45 23.67 44.86
N VAL A 146 16.55 23.11 45.37
CA VAL A 146 17.88 23.65 45.71
C VAL A 146 18.75 22.46 46.18
N VAL A 147 20.03 22.43 45.77
CA VAL A 147 21.23 21.88 46.45
C VAL A 147 21.48 20.35 46.51
N SER A 148 22.45 19.87 45.70
CA SER A 148 23.84 19.53 46.13
C SER A 148 24.53 18.58 45.15
N THR A 149 25.63 19.04 44.55
CA THR A 149 26.75 18.24 43.99
C THR A 149 27.77 17.95 45.12
N PRO A 150 28.74 17.00 45.02
CA PRO A 150 29.38 16.56 43.77
C PRO A 150 29.74 15.07 43.61
N SER A 151 29.98 14.73 42.33
CA SER A 151 31.02 13.85 41.80
C SER A 151 31.16 12.41 42.29
N THR A 152 30.90 11.46 41.38
CA THR A 152 31.95 10.52 40.96
C THR A 152 31.68 10.07 39.51
N THR A 153 32.64 10.43 38.67
CA THR A 153 32.83 10.03 37.28
C THR A 153 32.91 8.52 37.12
N ALA A 154 32.09 7.95 36.25
CA ALA A 154 32.44 6.79 35.45
C ALA A 154 31.83 6.96 34.06
N ALA A 155 32.65 7.45 33.13
CA ALA A 155 32.31 7.54 31.72
C ALA A 155 32.04 6.13 31.18
N GLN A 156 30.82 5.88 30.72
CA GLN A 156 30.54 4.72 29.87
C GLN A 156 31.11 5.00 28.47
N PRO A 157 31.87 4.07 27.87
CA PRO A 157 32.44 4.28 26.55
C PRO A 157 31.34 4.28 25.48
N ALA A 158 31.51 5.17 24.50
CA ALA A 158 30.69 5.22 23.30
C ALA A 158 30.73 3.85 22.59
N TYR A 159 29.55 3.28 22.35
CA TYR A 159 29.39 2.11 21.49
C TYR A 159 29.75 2.49 20.05
N VAL A 160 30.91 2.02 19.61
CA VAL A 160 31.33 2.04 18.19
C VAL A 160 31.10 0.62 17.67
N PRO A 161 30.18 0.38 16.72
CA PRO A 161 30.04 -0.95 16.14
C PRO A 161 31.29 -1.29 15.34
N ALA A 162 31.87 -2.46 15.61
CA ALA A 162 33.00 -3.00 14.87
C ALA A 162 32.59 -3.26 13.40
N PRO A 163 33.51 -3.08 12.42
CA PRO A 163 33.24 -3.41 11.04
C PRO A 163 32.99 -4.92 10.92
N VAL A 164 31.79 -5.28 10.48
CA VAL A 164 31.42 -6.67 10.23
C VAL A 164 32.18 -7.12 8.99
N SER A 165 33.23 -7.93 9.17
CA SER A 165 33.91 -8.59 8.06
C SER A 165 32.89 -9.42 7.28
N ALA A 166 32.74 -9.11 6.00
CA ALA A 166 31.90 -9.89 5.10
C ALA A 166 32.39 -11.35 5.08
N PRO A 167 31.50 -12.34 5.28
CA PRO A 167 31.87 -13.74 5.12
C PRO A 167 32.28 -14.01 3.66
N PRO A 168 33.27 -14.88 3.41
CA PRO A 168 33.66 -15.23 2.05
C PRO A 168 32.49 -15.89 1.31
N MET A 169 32.23 -15.39 0.10
CA MET A 169 31.24 -15.95 -0.82
C MET A 169 31.52 -17.45 -1.05
N PRO A 170 30.52 -18.34 -1.01
CA PRO A 170 30.72 -19.73 -1.39
C PRO A 170 31.08 -19.80 -2.89
N THR A 171 32.20 -20.44 -3.22
CA THR A 171 32.55 -20.73 -4.61
C THR A 171 31.56 -21.75 -5.17
N PRO A 172 30.98 -21.51 -6.36
CA PRO A 172 30.05 -22.47 -6.95
C PRO A 172 30.81 -23.73 -7.38
N THR A 173 30.59 -24.82 -6.66
CA THR A 173 31.05 -26.16 -7.05
C THR A 173 30.11 -26.69 -8.13
N TYR A 174 30.43 -26.44 -9.39
CA TYR A 174 29.77 -27.10 -10.51
C TYR A 174 30.34 -28.52 -10.67
N PRO A 175 29.52 -29.57 -10.71
CA PRO A 175 30.00 -30.91 -11.02
C PRO A 175 30.49 -30.97 -12.48
N ALA A 176 31.74 -31.39 -12.65
CA ALA A 176 32.36 -31.65 -13.94
C ALA A 176 31.82 -32.96 -14.53
N SER A 177 30.77 -32.86 -15.34
CA SER A 177 30.36 -33.93 -16.26
C SER A 177 29.36 -33.43 -17.30
N MET A 178 29.87 -32.71 -18.31
CA MET A 178 29.25 -32.69 -19.64
C MET A 178 30.20 -33.34 -20.63
N THR A 179 30.09 -34.66 -20.72
CA THR A 179 30.49 -35.40 -21.91
C THR A 179 29.64 -34.93 -23.10
N SER A 180 30.34 -34.47 -24.11
CA SER A 180 29.90 -34.14 -25.46
C SER A 180 28.89 -35.14 -26.03
N HIS A 181 27.65 -34.69 -26.24
CA HIS A 181 26.74 -35.30 -27.20
C HIS A 181 26.63 -34.43 -28.45
N THR A 182 27.19 -34.97 -29.52
CA THR A 182 27.10 -34.56 -30.93
C THR A 182 25.73 -34.01 -31.31
N ALA A 183 25.73 -32.78 -31.84
CA ALA A 183 24.59 -32.18 -32.52
C ALA A 183 24.29 -32.97 -33.81
N GLN A 184 23.21 -33.73 -33.81
CA GLN A 184 22.62 -34.32 -35.01
C GLN A 184 21.45 -33.42 -35.45
N GLN A 185 21.65 -32.64 -36.50
CA GLN A 185 20.56 -31.96 -37.22
C GLN A 185 19.64 -33.00 -37.87
N PRO A 186 18.32 -32.84 -37.82
CA PRO A 186 17.45 -33.36 -38.86
C PRO A 186 16.98 -32.25 -39.82
N ALA A 187 16.89 -32.68 -41.08
CA ALA A 187 16.69 -31.90 -42.28
C ALA A 187 15.38 -31.11 -42.37
N THR A 188 15.45 -29.98 -43.06
CA THR A 188 14.29 -29.27 -43.63
C THR A 188 13.75 -30.00 -44.86
N PRO A 189 12.41 -30.12 -45.03
CA PRO A 189 11.81 -30.27 -46.33
C PRO A 189 11.20 -28.95 -46.83
N ARG A 190 11.46 -28.72 -48.11
CA ARG A 190 11.04 -27.63 -49.00
C ARG A 190 9.52 -27.55 -49.21
N MET A 191 9.04 -26.29 -49.30
CA MET A 191 8.07 -25.72 -50.26
C MET A 191 6.83 -26.52 -50.70
N GLY A 192 5.67 -25.88 -50.51
CA GLY A 192 4.45 -26.00 -51.31
C GLY A 192 3.38 -25.04 -50.74
N GLN A 193 3.41 -23.73 -51.02
CA GLN A 193 2.78 -23.04 -52.16
C GLN A 193 1.26 -23.28 -52.34
N VAL A 194 0.54 -22.15 -52.32
CA VAL A 194 -0.69 -21.76 -53.04
C VAL A 194 -2.07 -21.84 -52.35
N PHE A 195 -2.82 -20.77 -52.62
CA PHE A 195 -4.26 -20.46 -52.45
C PHE A 195 -4.60 -19.69 -51.15
N SER A 196 -4.77 -18.36 -51.13
CA SER A 196 -5.35 -17.39 -52.07
C SER A 196 -6.85 -17.62 -52.35
N ARG A 197 -7.73 -16.98 -51.57
CA ARG A 197 -8.70 -15.94 -52.04
C ARG A 197 -9.85 -15.66 -51.05
N SER A 198 -10.14 -14.37 -50.97
CA SER A 198 -11.46 -13.72 -50.95
C SER A 198 -12.46 -13.93 -49.80
N ASN A 199 -12.64 -12.83 -49.05
CA ASN A 199 -13.89 -12.08 -48.89
C ASN A 199 -15.18 -12.74 -49.39
N TYR A 200 -16.16 -12.88 -48.49
CA TYR A 200 -17.58 -12.80 -48.85
C TYR A 200 -18.47 -12.42 -47.66
N GLY A 201 -19.29 -11.37 -47.87
CA GLY A 201 -20.56 -10.99 -47.21
C GLY A 201 -20.58 -10.83 -45.68
N ASP A 202 -20.76 -9.65 -45.11
CA ASP A 202 -21.93 -8.75 -45.26
C ASP A 202 -23.28 -9.48 -45.13
N ARG A 203 -23.91 -9.29 -43.97
CA ARG A 203 -25.34 -9.51 -43.74
C ARG A 203 -25.84 -8.47 -42.75
N SER A 204 -26.16 -7.31 -43.32
CA SER A 204 -27.10 -6.34 -42.77
C SER A 204 -28.57 -6.82 -42.96
N PHE A 205 -29.53 -6.23 -42.22
CA PHE A 205 -31.01 -6.27 -42.39
C PHE A 205 -31.75 -7.52 -41.84
N LEU A 206 -32.88 -7.53 -41.08
CA LEU A 206 -33.93 -6.60 -40.56
C LEU A 206 -34.70 -7.39 -39.44
N LYS A 207 -35.13 -6.80 -38.30
CA LYS A 207 -36.44 -6.14 -37.97
C LYS A 207 -37.65 -7.08 -37.75
N GLY A 208 -38.39 -6.84 -36.63
CA GLY A 208 -39.80 -7.17 -36.39
C GLY A 208 -40.04 -8.39 -35.49
N SER A 209 -40.47 -8.25 -34.22
CA SER A 209 -41.83 -7.96 -33.71
C SER A 209 -42.79 -9.15 -33.79
N GLU A 210 -42.97 -9.83 -32.65
CA GLU A 210 -44.25 -10.24 -32.03
C GLU A 210 -43.99 -10.59 -30.55
#